data_AF-A0A094FAM4-F1
#
_entry.id   AF-A0A094FAM4-F1
#
_cell.length_a   1.000
_cell.length_b   1.000
_cell.length_c   1.000
_cell.angle_alpha   90.00
_cell.angle_beta   90.00
_cell.angle_gamma   90.00
#
_symmetry.space_group_name_H-M   'P 1'
#
loop_
_entity.id
_entity.type
_entity.pdbx_description
1 polymer ?
#
loop_
_entity_poly.entity_id
_entity_poly.type
_entity_poly.pdbx_seq_one_letter_code
_entity_poly.pdbx_strand_id
1 'polypeptide(L)'
;MSTSTSSSAALPSPPFIQVEGLPNLRDLGGYPVPGSKNSIRRGVIYRAGAPSSKIDEDGWTTIKSLGITHVYDLRSNPEIEKAEAAGRGGVVEFEGSKRVFAPVFTDVDYSPQNLMVRFKNYQSGSPEGFTAAYEDILKNAPQSYTQILRHIAQWPTSPLLLHCTAGKDRTGVLCALILSLCGVDDETVAREYSLTEVGLAHWREEVVAGLMASHTIPSDRTGALNMLSARAENMMATLAMIRERYGGAEGYIREHCELSDDEIGQIKSSLVVTEAPVHQLSYEDKSPPSTQNTSIAGSGFSSSDGNRINSNGQTAYCPRDAATLAGCRQHRLAQMAGSISSSRPVLPHAPAGRARAEVGLIRMDTTLPASWWVVRMCVSGGGGGPGTLSLPAAIPSASVQQDQHHQRRRRHVRSGTP
;
A
#
# COMPACT_ATOMS: atom_id res chain seq x y z
N MET A 1 22.28 8.50 36.53
CA MET A 1 21.03 8.85 35.86
C MET A 1 20.58 7.61 35.11
N SER A 2 19.63 6.87 35.68
CA SER A 2 19.10 5.66 35.04
C SER A 2 18.18 6.09 33.91
N THR A 3 18.61 5.90 32.68
CA THR A 3 17.77 6.05 31.49
C THR A 3 16.73 4.95 31.50
N SER A 4 15.51 5.26 31.92
CA SER A 4 14.37 4.38 31.74
C SER A 4 14.07 4.30 30.24
N THR A 5 14.60 3.26 29.58
CA THR A 5 14.07 2.79 28.31
C THR A 5 12.61 2.41 28.56
N SER A 6 11.67 3.23 28.08
CA SER A 6 10.28 2.83 28.03
C SER A 6 10.20 1.64 27.08
N SER A 7 10.21 0.42 27.63
CA SER A 7 9.98 -0.80 26.89
C SER A 7 8.62 -0.65 26.19
N SER A 8 8.61 -0.38 24.89
CA SER A 8 7.38 -0.52 24.11
C SER A 8 6.93 -1.97 24.28
N ALA A 9 5.68 -2.19 24.64
CA ALA A 9 5.15 -3.55 24.78
C ALA A 9 5.46 -4.35 23.50
N ALA A 10 5.95 -5.59 23.67
CA ALA A 10 6.31 -6.44 22.53
C ALA A 10 5.09 -6.67 21.63
N LEU A 11 5.28 -6.53 20.32
CA LEU A 11 4.21 -6.75 19.35
C LEU A 11 3.89 -8.26 19.25
N PRO A 12 2.63 -8.64 19.00
CA PRO A 12 2.28 -10.06 18.83
C PRO A 12 2.98 -10.64 17.61
N SER A 13 3.72 -11.72 17.78
CA SER A 13 4.43 -12.41 16.71
C SER A 13 3.98 -13.87 16.65
N PRO A 14 3.51 -14.37 15.49
CA PRO A 14 3.30 -13.67 14.21
C PRO A 14 2.06 -12.72 14.24
N PRO A 15 1.91 -11.79 13.27
CA PRO A 15 2.76 -11.59 12.08
C PRO A 15 3.87 -10.55 12.25
N PHE A 16 3.92 -9.81 13.36
CA PHE A 16 4.89 -8.73 13.51
C PHE A 16 6.32 -9.27 13.67
N ILE A 17 7.25 -8.53 13.07
CA ILE A 17 8.69 -8.69 13.23
C ILE A 17 9.18 -7.38 13.84
N GLN A 18 9.57 -7.42 15.11
CA GLN A 18 9.92 -6.20 15.84
C GLN A 18 11.34 -5.75 15.48
N VAL A 19 11.44 -4.56 14.90
CA VAL A 19 12.70 -3.89 14.57
C VAL A 19 12.58 -2.44 14.98
N GLU A 20 13.43 -1.99 15.91
CA GLU A 20 13.47 -0.58 16.31
C GLU A 20 13.76 0.28 15.07
N GLY A 21 13.08 1.40 14.93
CA GLY A 21 13.24 2.28 13.78
C GLY A 21 12.62 1.79 12.46
N LEU A 22 11.96 0.62 12.42
CA LEU A 22 11.17 0.13 11.29
C LEU A 22 9.76 -0.29 11.76
N PRO A 23 8.85 0.67 11.96
CA PRO A 23 7.56 0.41 12.58
C PRO A 23 6.67 -0.45 11.67
N ASN A 24 5.67 -1.09 12.27
CA ASN A 24 4.61 -1.79 11.54
C ASN A 24 5.10 -2.95 10.64
N LEU A 25 6.34 -3.41 10.82
CA LEU A 25 6.96 -4.47 10.02
C LEU A 25 6.29 -5.83 10.28
N ARG A 26 5.85 -6.49 9.20
CA ARG A 26 5.27 -7.84 9.24
C ARG A 26 5.33 -8.54 7.89
N ASP A 27 5.26 -9.88 7.94
CA ASP A 27 5.03 -10.75 6.79
C ASP A 27 3.56 -10.68 6.35
N LEU A 28 3.30 -10.58 5.05
CA LEU A 28 1.95 -10.61 4.45
C LEU A 28 1.46 -12.04 4.19
N GLY A 29 2.31 -13.05 4.36
CA GLY A 29 1.97 -14.46 4.19
C GLY A 29 1.26 -15.09 5.38
N GLY A 30 0.78 -16.33 5.19
CA GLY A 30 0.18 -17.16 6.24
C GLY A 30 -1.32 -17.02 6.41
N TYR A 31 -1.99 -16.17 5.62
CA TYR A 31 -3.45 -16.04 5.61
C TYR A 31 -4.12 -17.18 4.84
N PRO A 32 -5.29 -17.67 5.30
CA PRO A 32 -6.02 -18.75 4.63
C PRO A 32 -6.65 -18.28 3.32
N VAL A 33 -6.75 -19.18 2.35
CA VAL A 33 -7.60 -19.03 1.16
C VAL A 33 -8.86 -19.89 1.37
N PRO A 34 -10.04 -19.29 1.64
CA PRO A 34 -11.26 -20.02 1.98
C PRO A 34 -11.63 -21.12 0.98
N GLY A 35 -12.21 -22.21 1.51
CA GLY A 35 -12.66 -23.35 0.68
C GLY A 35 -11.53 -24.22 0.15
N SER A 36 -10.28 -24.02 0.60
CA SER A 36 -9.12 -24.81 0.17
C SER A 36 -8.19 -25.14 1.35
N LYS A 37 -7.16 -25.95 1.08
CA LYS A 37 -6.03 -26.17 2.01
C LYS A 37 -4.89 -25.17 1.78
N ASN A 38 -5.14 -24.13 0.98
CA ASN A 38 -4.11 -23.20 0.57
C ASN A 38 -4.03 -22.00 1.52
N SER A 39 -2.86 -21.40 1.55
CA SER A 39 -2.58 -20.15 2.25
C SER A 39 -1.63 -19.27 1.42
N ILE A 40 -1.48 -18.03 1.84
CA ILE A 40 -0.52 -17.10 1.24
C ILE A 40 0.90 -17.50 1.64
N ARG A 41 1.80 -17.62 0.66
CA ARG A 41 3.20 -17.98 0.84
C ARG A 41 3.89 -16.96 1.75
N ARG A 42 4.60 -17.48 2.75
CA ARG A 42 5.35 -16.68 3.72
C ARG A 42 6.73 -16.29 3.21
N GLY A 43 7.25 -15.20 3.77
CA GLY A 43 8.62 -14.74 3.49
C GLY A 43 8.85 -14.21 2.08
N VAL A 44 7.79 -13.82 1.37
CA VAL A 44 7.89 -13.24 0.02
C VAL A 44 7.55 -11.76 0.03
N ILE A 45 6.50 -11.35 0.75
CA ILE A 45 6.06 -9.97 0.80
C ILE A 45 6.04 -9.52 2.25
N TYR A 46 6.89 -8.55 2.56
CA TYR A 46 6.88 -7.84 3.82
C TYR A 46 6.27 -6.45 3.62
N ARG A 47 5.64 -5.92 4.66
CA ARG A 47 5.15 -4.54 4.70
C ARG A 47 5.61 -3.85 5.97
N ALA A 48 5.89 -2.55 5.89
CA ALA A 48 6.27 -1.73 7.02
C ALA A 48 5.95 -0.24 6.80
N GLY A 49 6.12 0.56 7.86
CA GLY A 49 6.34 2.00 7.71
C GLY A 49 7.72 2.32 7.17
N ALA A 50 8.03 3.61 7.04
CA ALA A 50 9.33 4.03 6.52
C ALA A 50 10.46 3.63 7.48
N PRO A 51 11.56 3.07 6.97
CA PRO A 51 12.76 2.86 7.77
C PRO A 51 13.34 4.21 8.22
N SER A 52 13.93 4.22 9.42
CA SER A 52 14.57 5.39 10.00
C SER A 52 16.02 5.09 10.40
N SER A 53 16.76 6.14 10.73
CA SER A 53 18.13 6.03 11.25
C SER A 53 18.21 5.40 12.65
N LYS A 54 17.07 5.05 13.27
CA LYS A 54 17.01 4.40 14.58
C LYS A 54 17.17 2.88 14.53
N ILE A 55 17.29 2.28 13.34
CA ILE A 55 17.54 0.84 13.21
C ILE A 55 18.92 0.52 13.78
N ASP A 56 18.93 -0.28 14.84
CA ASP A 56 20.13 -0.75 15.53
C ASP A 56 20.73 -2.02 14.89
N GLU A 57 21.83 -2.51 15.45
CA GLU A 57 22.57 -3.67 14.92
C GLU A 57 21.72 -4.96 14.93
N ASP A 58 20.91 -5.16 15.97
CA ASP A 58 19.99 -6.30 16.08
C ASP A 58 18.85 -6.18 15.05
N GLY A 59 18.34 -4.97 14.83
CA GLY A 59 17.39 -4.64 13.78
C GLY A 59 17.95 -4.94 12.39
N TRP A 60 19.19 -4.55 12.11
CA TRP A 60 19.87 -4.88 10.86
C TRP A 60 20.10 -6.38 10.68
N THR A 61 20.48 -7.08 11.74
CA THR A 61 20.61 -8.54 11.73
C THR A 61 19.28 -9.20 11.39
N THR A 62 18.20 -8.72 12.00
CA THR A 62 16.84 -9.19 11.72
C THR A 62 16.46 -8.92 10.27
N ILE A 63 16.60 -7.69 9.77
CA ILE A 63 16.27 -7.33 8.37
C ILE A 63 17.05 -8.20 7.38
N LYS A 64 18.35 -8.42 7.62
CA LYS A 64 19.18 -9.28 6.76
C LYS A 64 18.70 -10.73 6.76
N SER A 65 18.25 -11.25 7.91
CA SER A 65 17.72 -12.61 8.02
C SER A 65 16.42 -12.84 7.24
N LEU A 66 15.66 -11.76 6.93
CA LEU A 66 14.45 -11.83 6.10
C LEU A 66 14.76 -12.03 4.61
N GLY A 67 16.01 -11.86 4.19
CA GLY A 67 16.41 -12.04 2.79
C GLY A 67 15.77 -11.05 1.82
N ILE A 68 15.36 -9.86 2.29
CA ILE A 68 14.71 -8.83 1.47
C ILE A 68 15.70 -8.33 0.41
N THR A 69 15.41 -8.59 -0.86
CA THR A 69 16.25 -8.18 -1.99
C THR A 69 15.82 -6.85 -2.58
N HIS A 70 14.56 -6.45 -2.40
CA HIS A 70 14.01 -5.21 -2.96
C HIS A 70 13.15 -4.46 -1.94
N VAL A 71 13.35 -3.15 -1.84
CA VAL A 71 12.54 -2.25 -1.01
C VAL A 71 11.80 -1.27 -1.91
N TYR A 72 10.49 -1.40 -2.01
CA TYR A 72 9.63 -0.49 -2.77
C TYR A 72 9.15 0.66 -1.90
N ASP A 73 9.62 1.86 -2.21
CA ASP A 73 9.30 3.11 -1.51
C ASP A 73 8.17 3.83 -2.23
N LEU A 74 6.97 3.82 -1.64
CA LEU A 74 5.75 4.41 -2.20
C LEU A 74 5.58 5.90 -1.87
N ARG A 75 6.55 6.51 -1.17
CA ARG A 75 6.53 7.93 -0.80
C ARG A 75 6.86 8.82 -1.99
N SER A 76 6.34 10.04 -1.98
CA SER A 76 6.78 11.10 -2.91
C SER A 76 8.09 11.73 -2.43
N ASN A 77 8.77 12.51 -3.29
CA ASN A 77 9.98 13.22 -2.88
C ASN A 77 9.71 14.21 -1.72
N PRO A 78 8.63 15.03 -1.73
CA PRO A 78 8.30 15.91 -0.61
C PRO A 78 8.13 15.18 0.73
N GLU A 79 7.60 13.96 0.73
CA GLU A 79 7.47 13.17 1.96
C GLU A 79 8.81 12.67 2.48
N ILE A 80 9.72 12.29 1.58
CA ILE A 80 11.08 11.86 1.92
C ILE A 80 11.85 13.05 2.50
N GLU A 81 11.90 14.18 1.78
CA GLU A 81 12.59 15.39 2.18
C GLU A 81 12.07 15.93 3.54
N LYS A 82 10.75 15.92 3.73
CA LYS A 82 10.14 16.34 5.01
C LYS A 82 10.50 15.40 6.16
N ALA A 83 10.62 14.10 5.91
CA ALA A 83 11.05 13.14 6.92
C ALA A 83 12.52 13.32 7.30
N GLU A 84 13.38 13.56 6.31
CA GLU A 84 14.82 13.82 6.47
C GLU A 84 15.07 15.11 7.24
N ALA A 85 14.42 16.21 6.84
CA ALA A 85 14.50 17.49 7.53
C ALA A 85 14.03 17.41 8.99
N ALA A 86 13.10 16.50 9.30
CA ALA A 86 12.62 16.27 10.66
C ALA A 86 13.46 15.26 11.45
N GLY A 87 14.48 14.64 10.86
CA GLY A 87 15.26 13.57 11.50
C GLY A 87 14.43 12.33 11.85
N ARG A 88 13.27 12.13 11.20
CA ARG A 88 12.35 11.02 11.46
C ARG A 88 12.49 9.86 10.49
N GLY A 89 13.43 9.95 9.56
CA GLY A 89 13.73 8.93 8.57
C GLY A 89 14.27 9.55 7.30
N GLY A 90 14.36 8.75 6.24
CA GLY A 90 14.85 9.20 4.95
C GLY A 90 14.90 8.06 3.95
N VAL A 91 15.81 8.15 2.99
CA VAL A 91 16.20 7.00 2.19
C VAL A 91 17.16 6.13 3.01
N VAL A 92 16.76 4.87 3.25
CA VAL A 92 17.61 3.88 3.91
C VAL A 92 17.87 2.75 2.93
N GLU A 93 19.15 2.54 2.62
CA GLU A 93 19.63 1.45 1.78
C GLU A 93 20.48 0.50 2.63
N PHE A 94 20.41 -0.79 2.33
CA PHE A 94 21.20 -1.80 3.04
C PHE A 94 21.74 -2.85 2.07
N GLU A 95 22.90 -3.39 2.42
CA GLU A 95 23.60 -4.39 1.62
C GLU A 95 22.71 -5.62 1.37
N GLY A 96 22.73 -6.11 0.13
CA GLY A 96 21.90 -7.22 -0.32
C GLY A 96 20.49 -6.83 -0.74
N SER A 97 20.11 -5.55 -0.58
CA SER A 97 18.83 -5.04 -1.03
C SER A 97 18.95 -3.83 -1.95
N LYS A 98 18.03 -3.71 -2.89
CA LYS A 98 17.92 -2.58 -3.79
C LYS A 98 16.67 -1.77 -3.45
N ARG A 99 16.84 -0.47 -3.18
CA ARG A 99 15.71 0.44 -3.14
C ARG A 99 15.17 0.68 -4.55
N VAL A 100 13.85 0.61 -4.66
CA VAL A 100 13.08 0.95 -5.83
C VAL A 100 12.16 2.10 -5.47
N PHE A 101 12.42 3.27 -6.04
CA PHE A 101 11.53 4.41 -5.90
C PHE A 101 10.29 4.22 -6.78
N ALA A 102 9.13 4.03 -6.16
CA ALA A 102 7.87 3.74 -6.83
C ALA A 102 6.75 4.60 -6.24
N PRO A 103 6.83 5.94 -6.35
CA PRO A 103 5.88 6.85 -5.72
C PRO A 103 4.46 6.59 -6.24
N VAL A 104 3.49 6.50 -5.34
CA VAL A 104 2.07 6.47 -5.73
C VAL A 104 1.60 7.86 -6.17
N PHE A 105 2.08 8.91 -5.51
CA PHE A 105 1.76 10.29 -5.89
C PHE A 105 3.04 10.94 -6.41
N THR A 106 2.95 11.51 -7.61
CA THR A 106 4.04 12.33 -8.15
C THR A 106 4.14 13.65 -7.38
N ASP A 107 5.23 14.38 -7.58
CA ASP A 107 5.44 15.68 -6.94
C ASP A 107 4.37 16.71 -7.34
N VAL A 108 3.80 16.58 -8.55
CA VAL A 108 2.72 17.44 -9.06
C VAL A 108 1.38 17.14 -8.39
N ASP A 109 1.09 15.85 -8.17
CA ASP A 109 -0.17 15.41 -7.55
C ASP A 109 -0.17 15.61 -6.03
N TYR A 110 1.00 15.73 -5.42
CA TYR A 110 1.18 16.10 -4.00
C TYR A 110 1.10 17.62 -3.75
N SER A 111 0.29 18.34 -4.54
CA SER A 111 0.02 19.75 -4.28
C SER A 111 -0.59 19.96 -2.87
N PRO A 112 -0.33 21.10 -2.20
CA PRO A 112 -0.93 21.39 -0.90
C PRO A 112 -2.46 21.25 -0.88
N GLN A 113 -3.13 21.53 -2.01
CA GLN A 113 -4.58 21.44 -2.17
C GLN A 113 -5.06 19.98 -2.17
N ASN A 114 -4.43 19.12 -2.97
CA ASN A 114 -4.79 17.69 -3.02
C ASN A 114 -4.52 17.02 -1.67
N LEU A 115 -3.40 17.37 -1.04
CA LEU A 115 -3.04 16.89 0.28
C LEU A 115 -4.08 17.30 1.34
N MET A 116 -4.55 18.56 1.28
CA MET A 116 -5.62 19.07 2.14
C MET A 116 -6.92 18.29 1.96
N VAL A 117 -7.33 18.02 0.71
CA VAL A 117 -8.54 17.23 0.42
C VAL A 117 -8.41 15.84 1.03
N ARG A 118 -7.28 15.16 0.83
CA ARG A 118 -7.05 13.83 1.39
C ARG A 118 -7.07 13.83 2.92
N PHE A 119 -6.47 14.85 3.54
CA PHE A 119 -6.48 14.97 4.99
C PHE A 119 -7.88 15.24 5.55
N LYS A 120 -8.68 16.09 4.91
CA LYS A 120 -10.09 16.28 5.29
C LYS A 120 -10.89 14.99 5.23
N ASN A 121 -10.67 14.20 4.19
CA ASN A 121 -11.30 12.89 4.04
C ASN A 121 -10.93 11.94 5.19
N TYR A 122 -9.66 11.90 5.60
CA TYR A 122 -9.25 11.09 6.74
C TYR A 122 -9.76 11.62 8.09
N GLN A 123 -9.84 12.94 8.26
CA GLN A 123 -10.31 13.58 9.49
C GLN A 123 -11.76 13.22 9.83
N SER A 124 -12.60 12.92 8.82
CA SER A 124 -13.98 12.47 9.08
C SER A 124 -14.02 11.18 9.90
N GLY A 125 -12.97 10.35 9.81
CA GLY A 125 -12.93 9.03 10.44
C GLY A 125 -13.97 8.05 9.90
N SER A 126 -14.67 8.43 8.82
CA SER A 126 -15.80 7.69 8.27
C SER A 126 -15.34 6.77 7.13
N PRO A 127 -16.04 5.63 6.92
CA PRO A 127 -15.75 4.74 5.79
C PRO A 127 -15.78 5.46 4.44
N GLU A 128 -16.67 6.44 4.24
CA GLU A 128 -16.79 7.21 3.01
C GLU A 128 -15.57 8.08 2.76
N GLY A 129 -15.06 8.75 3.81
CA GLY A 129 -13.85 9.57 3.72
C GLY A 129 -12.63 8.73 3.37
N PHE A 130 -12.44 7.60 4.07
CA PHE A 130 -11.35 6.68 3.77
C PHE A 130 -11.46 6.07 2.37
N THR A 131 -12.66 5.66 1.96
CA THR A 131 -12.91 5.12 0.62
C THR A 131 -12.57 6.15 -0.46
N ALA A 132 -12.96 7.41 -0.29
CA ALA A 132 -12.60 8.48 -1.23
C ALA A 132 -11.07 8.71 -1.31
N ALA A 133 -10.39 8.70 -0.16
CA ALA A 133 -8.94 8.82 -0.12
C ALA A 133 -8.22 7.61 -0.73
N TYR A 134 -8.80 6.40 -0.63
CA TYR A 134 -8.22 5.17 -1.19
C TYR A 134 -8.52 5.02 -2.68
N GLU A 135 -9.67 5.53 -3.14
CA GLU A 135 -9.93 5.69 -4.56
C GLU A 135 -8.91 6.64 -5.22
N ASP A 136 -8.56 7.73 -4.55
CA ASP A 136 -7.52 8.65 -5.03
C ASP A 136 -6.14 7.95 -5.12
N ILE A 137 -5.80 7.09 -4.15
CA ILE A 137 -4.61 6.22 -4.24
C ILE A 137 -4.69 5.33 -5.49
N LEU A 138 -5.80 4.63 -5.71
CA LEU A 138 -5.97 3.73 -6.86
C LEU A 138 -5.90 4.47 -8.21
N LYS A 139 -6.31 5.73 -8.28
CA LYS A 139 -6.18 6.52 -9.52
C LYS A 139 -4.73 6.84 -9.88
N ASN A 140 -3.87 7.02 -8.88
CA ASN A 140 -2.48 7.46 -9.08
C ASN A 140 -1.47 6.29 -8.99
N ALA A 141 -1.86 5.17 -8.39
CA ALA A 141 -1.00 4.02 -8.16
C ALA A 141 -0.60 3.15 -9.39
N PRO A 142 -1.27 3.17 -10.56
CA PRO A 142 -0.99 2.23 -11.65
C PRO A 142 0.49 1.97 -11.93
N GLN A 143 1.27 3.00 -12.24
CA GLN A 143 2.69 2.85 -12.57
C GLN A 143 3.49 2.16 -11.44
N SER A 144 3.26 2.58 -10.19
CA SER A 144 3.92 2.04 -9.01
C SER A 144 3.54 0.58 -8.78
N TYR A 145 2.23 0.28 -8.79
CA TYR A 145 1.72 -1.06 -8.50
C TYR A 145 2.05 -2.04 -9.61
N THR A 146 2.02 -1.63 -10.89
CA THR A 146 2.42 -2.48 -12.02
C THR A 146 3.85 -3.00 -11.86
N GLN A 147 4.78 -2.13 -11.47
CA GLN A 147 6.17 -2.54 -11.27
C GLN A 147 6.30 -3.60 -10.16
N ILE A 148 5.60 -3.41 -9.04
CA ILE A 148 5.63 -4.33 -7.90
C ILE A 148 4.96 -5.66 -8.25
N LEU A 149 3.80 -5.62 -8.90
CA LEU A 149 3.07 -6.83 -9.29
C LEU A 149 3.86 -7.65 -10.32
N ARG A 150 4.52 -6.98 -11.27
CA ARG A 150 5.43 -7.64 -12.23
C ARG A 150 6.65 -8.26 -11.55
N HIS A 151 7.19 -7.63 -10.50
CA HIS A 151 8.25 -8.25 -9.70
C HIS A 151 7.77 -9.56 -9.08
N ILE A 152 6.58 -9.56 -8.49
CA ILE A 152 6.00 -10.76 -7.86
C ILE A 152 5.79 -11.87 -8.90
N ALA A 153 5.30 -11.51 -10.10
CA ALA A 153 5.11 -12.45 -11.21
C ALA A 153 6.44 -13.08 -11.68
N GLN A 154 7.49 -12.26 -11.84
CA GLN A 154 8.75 -12.66 -12.46
C GLN A 154 9.73 -13.32 -11.49
N TRP A 155 9.75 -12.90 -10.23
CA TRP A 155 10.71 -13.36 -9.22
C TRP A 155 10.03 -13.83 -7.94
N PRO A 156 9.29 -14.94 -8.00
CA PRO A 156 8.39 -15.39 -6.92
C PRO A 156 9.08 -15.87 -5.65
N THR A 157 10.41 -16.02 -5.68
CA THR A 157 11.26 -16.38 -4.55
C THR A 157 12.14 -15.23 -4.09
N SER A 158 11.94 -14.02 -4.62
CA SER A 158 12.75 -12.83 -4.32
C SER A 158 11.97 -11.93 -3.35
N PRO A 159 12.27 -11.98 -2.04
CA PRO A 159 11.47 -11.29 -1.04
C PRO A 159 11.57 -9.78 -1.18
N LEU A 160 10.44 -9.11 -1.01
CA LEU A 160 10.34 -7.66 -1.15
C LEU A 160 9.72 -7.02 0.11
N LEU A 161 10.11 -5.78 0.38
CA LEU A 161 9.51 -4.93 1.40
C LEU A 161 8.74 -3.79 0.74
N LEU A 162 7.45 -3.70 1.05
CA LEU A 162 6.58 -2.59 0.65
C LEU A 162 6.49 -1.59 1.79
N HIS A 163 6.76 -0.32 1.52
CA HIS A 163 6.51 0.71 2.54
C HIS A 163 6.02 2.03 1.95
N CYS A 164 5.36 2.78 2.80
CA CYS A 164 5.09 4.20 2.59
C CYS A 164 5.59 4.95 3.83
N THR A 165 4.92 6.00 4.29
CA THR A 165 5.30 6.70 5.53
C THR A 165 5.01 5.83 6.76
N ALA A 166 3.77 5.36 6.90
CA ALA A 166 3.33 4.55 8.05
C ALA A 166 3.09 3.07 7.70
N GLY A 167 3.19 2.70 6.43
CA GLY A 167 2.83 1.36 5.97
C GLY A 167 1.33 1.07 6.04
N LYS A 168 0.50 2.12 6.13
CA LYS A 168 -0.96 2.04 6.31
C LYS A 168 -1.71 2.18 4.99
N ASP A 169 -1.72 3.37 4.41
CA ASP A 169 -2.66 3.71 3.34
C ASP A 169 -2.24 3.12 1.98
N ARG A 170 -1.22 3.68 1.34
CA ARG A 170 -0.72 3.20 0.04
C ARG A 170 -0.30 1.73 0.07
N THR A 171 0.50 1.37 1.08
CA THR A 171 0.92 -0.01 1.29
C THR A 171 -0.28 -0.92 1.58
N GLY A 172 -1.24 -0.48 2.41
CA GLY A 172 -2.40 -1.30 2.77
C GLY A 172 -3.37 -1.54 1.62
N VAL A 173 -3.60 -0.53 0.76
CA VAL A 173 -4.40 -0.71 -0.46
C VAL A 173 -3.74 -1.71 -1.40
N LEU A 174 -2.42 -1.64 -1.60
CA LEU A 174 -1.70 -2.62 -2.40
C LEU A 174 -1.76 -4.03 -1.80
N CYS A 175 -1.52 -4.16 -0.49
CA CYS A 175 -1.62 -5.44 0.20
C CYS A 175 -3.04 -6.03 0.10
N ALA A 176 -4.07 -5.20 0.22
CA ALA A 176 -5.47 -5.62 0.05
C ALA A 176 -5.73 -6.14 -1.37
N LEU A 177 -5.26 -5.44 -2.41
CA LEU A 177 -5.36 -5.91 -3.80
C LEU A 177 -4.67 -7.27 -3.99
N ILE A 178 -3.46 -7.45 -3.46
CA ILE A 178 -2.69 -8.70 -3.58
C ILE A 178 -3.41 -9.86 -2.89
N LEU A 179 -3.86 -9.66 -1.64
CA LEU A 179 -4.56 -10.70 -0.87
C LEU A 179 -5.91 -11.06 -1.53
N SER A 180 -6.69 -10.06 -1.96
CA SER A 180 -7.95 -10.29 -2.66
C SER A 180 -7.75 -10.97 -4.02
N LEU A 181 -6.68 -10.65 -4.76
CA LEU A 181 -6.33 -11.35 -6.00
C LEU A 181 -6.06 -12.85 -5.74
N CYS A 182 -5.44 -13.16 -4.61
CA CYS A 182 -5.13 -14.53 -4.20
C CYS A 182 -6.33 -15.28 -3.59
N GLY A 183 -7.50 -14.64 -3.51
CA GLY A 183 -8.74 -15.25 -3.03
C GLY A 183 -8.92 -15.25 -1.52
N VAL A 184 -8.18 -14.43 -0.78
CA VAL A 184 -8.41 -14.21 0.66
C VAL A 184 -9.72 -13.42 0.84
N ASP A 185 -10.55 -13.80 1.82
CA ASP A 185 -11.83 -13.13 2.10
C ASP A 185 -11.65 -11.71 2.64
N ASP A 186 -12.65 -10.87 2.39
CA ASP A 186 -12.65 -9.46 2.77
C ASP A 186 -12.40 -9.23 4.25
N GLU A 187 -13.03 -10.03 5.12
CA GLU A 187 -12.88 -9.91 6.58
C GLU A 187 -11.44 -10.17 7.01
N THR A 188 -10.79 -11.18 6.42
CA THR A 188 -9.37 -11.45 6.63
C THR A 188 -8.50 -10.31 6.14
N VAL A 189 -8.76 -9.76 4.95
CA VAL A 189 -8.00 -8.63 4.39
C VAL A 189 -8.15 -7.39 5.28
N ALA A 190 -9.38 -7.06 5.69
CA ALA A 190 -9.68 -5.90 6.53
C ALA A 190 -9.04 -6.01 7.92
N ARG A 191 -8.98 -7.23 8.48
CA ARG A 191 -8.30 -7.49 9.74
C ARG A 191 -6.79 -7.45 9.62
N GLU A 192 -6.19 -7.95 8.54
CA GLU A 192 -4.75 -7.76 8.29
C GLU A 192 -4.41 -6.26 8.24
N TYR A 193 -5.22 -5.48 7.52
CA TYR A 193 -5.07 -4.04 7.46
C TYR A 193 -5.15 -3.40 8.87
N SER A 194 -6.11 -3.82 9.70
CA SER A 194 -6.33 -3.25 11.02
C SER A 194 -5.26 -3.57 12.06
N LEU A 195 -4.42 -4.57 11.82
CA LEU A 195 -3.20 -4.78 12.61
C LEU A 195 -2.31 -3.52 12.63
N THR A 196 -2.44 -2.63 11.65
CA THR A 196 -1.73 -1.35 11.64
C THR A 196 -2.00 -0.48 12.88
N GLU A 197 -3.18 -0.57 13.52
CA GLU A 197 -3.46 0.10 14.80
C GLU A 197 -2.49 -0.37 15.90
N VAL A 198 -2.23 -1.68 15.95
CA VAL A 198 -1.30 -2.30 16.91
C VAL A 198 0.14 -1.96 16.54
N GLY A 199 0.50 -2.13 15.27
CA GLY A 199 1.85 -1.89 14.76
C GLY A 199 2.32 -0.43 14.88
N LEU A 200 1.39 0.53 14.93
CA LEU A 200 1.67 1.96 15.08
C LEU A 200 1.29 2.54 16.45
N ALA A 201 0.85 1.72 17.41
CA ALA A 201 0.40 2.20 18.72
C ALA A 201 1.45 3.07 19.42
N HIS A 202 2.73 2.68 19.34
CA HIS A 202 3.86 3.42 19.91
C HIS A 202 4.17 4.75 19.18
N TRP A 203 3.76 4.90 17.91
CA TRP A 203 3.91 6.15 17.13
C TRP A 203 2.76 7.13 17.35
N ARG A 204 1.65 6.67 17.92
CA ARG A 204 0.38 7.41 17.93
C ARG A 204 0.51 8.80 18.53
N GLU A 205 1.07 8.92 19.74
CA GLU A 205 1.15 10.21 20.42
C GLU A 205 2.14 11.16 19.73
N GLU A 206 3.28 10.67 19.23
CA GLU A 206 4.24 11.49 18.49
C GLU A 206 3.62 12.05 17.21
N VAL A 207 2.89 11.22 16.45
CA VAL A 207 2.26 11.65 15.20
C VAL A 207 1.10 12.61 15.48
N VAL A 208 0.28 12.37 16.52
CA VAL A 208 -0.78 13.30 16.93
C VAL A 208 -0.18 14.66 17.30
N ALA A 209 0.88 14.68 18.11
CA ALA A 209 1.56 15.92 18.48
C ALA A 209 2.10 16.66 17.25
N GLY A 210 2.72 15.92 16.30
CA GLY A 210 3.22 16.50 15.06
C GLY A 210 2.12 17.06 14.14
N LEU A 211 0.97 16.39 14.05
CA LEU A 211 -0.18 16.88 13.29
C LEU A 211 -0.80 18.12 13.94
N MET A 212 -0.94 18.12 15.27
CA MET A 212 -1.48 19.27 16.01
C MET A 212 -0.57 20.50 15.94
N ALA A 213 0.75 20.31 15.83
CA ALA A 213 1.71 21.40 15.64
C ALA A 213 1.76 21.93 14.20
N SER A 214 1.13 21.24 13.24
CA SER A 214 1.14 21.61 11.82
C SER A 214 0.05 22.64 11.50
N HIS A 215 0.45 23.89 11.33
CA HIS A 215 -0.44 25.01 10.95
C HIS A 215 -1.13 24.83 9.58
N THR A 216 -0.66 23.88 8.75
CA THR A 216 -1.20 23.61 7.41
C THR A 216 -2.47 22.78 7.43
N ILE A 217 -2.77 22.06 8.53
CA ILE A 217 -3.92 21.17 8.64
C ILE A 217 -4.64 21.53 9.93
N PRO A 218 -5.77 22.27 9.87
CA PRO A 218 -6.60 22.45 11.05
C PRO A 218 -7.12 21.07 11.48
N SER A 219 -6.56 20.49 12.54
CA SER A 219 -7.11 19.30 13.16
C SER A 219 -7.14 19.51 14.67
N ASP A 220 -8.29 19.21 15.26
CA ASP A 220 -8.33 18.90 16.68
C ASP A 220 -7.67 17.52 16.93
N ARG A 221 -7.55 17.14 18.19
CA ARG A 221 -6.98 15.83 18.57
C ARG A 221 -7.79 14.68 17.95
N THR A 222 -9.12 14.82 17.86
CA THR A 222 -10.01 13.81 17.26
C THR A 222 -9.70 13.58 15.79
N GLY A 223 -9.59 14.65 15.00
CA GLY A 223 -9.21 14.58 13.59
C GLY A 223 -7.83 13.96 13.38
N ALA A 224 -6.85 14.31 14.21
CA ALA A 224 -5.51 13.71 14.17
C ALA A 224 -5.55 12.19 14.45
N LEU A 225 -6.34 11.78 15.45
CA LEU A 225 -6.54 10.37 15.78
C LEU A 225 -7.26 9.60 14.66
N ASN A 226 -8.26 10.21 14.03
CA ASN A 226 -8.94 9.63 12.88
C ASN A 226 -7.97 9.43 11.70
N MET A 227 -7.07 10.39 11.44
CA MET A 227 -6.05 10.27 10.39
C MET A 227 -5.08 9.12 10.62
N LEU A 228 -4.84 8.73 11.86
CA LEU A 228 -4.00 7.58 12.20
C LEU A 228 -4.75 6.25 12.11
N SER A 229 -6.08 6.26 12.20
CA SER A 229 -6.87 5.05 12.31
C SER A 229 -6.75 4.12 11.09
N ALA A 230 -6.72 2.82 11.38
CA ALA A 230 -6.75 1.71 10.45
C ALA A 230 -7.91 0.74 10.77
N ARG A 231 -9.10 1.27 11.05
CA ARG A 231 -10.32 0.48 11.30
C ARG A 231 -10.62 -0.51 10.16
N ALA A 232 -11.00 -1.73 10.51
CA ALA A 232 -11.32 -2.79 9.55
C ALA A 232 -12.50 -2.38 8.64
N GLU A 233 -13.48 -1.66 9.19
CA GLU A 233 -14.67 -1.17 8.49
C GLU A 233 -14.31 -0.25 7.31
N ASN A 234 -13.24 0.55 7.44
CA ASN A 234 -12.76 1.40 6.35
C ASN A 234 -12.19 0.57 5.19
N MET A 235 -11.49 -0.53 5.50
CA MET A 235 -10.99 -1.44 4.48
C MET A 235 -12.12 -2.27 3.85
N MET A 236 -13.10 -2.72 4.64
CA MET A 236 -14.29 -3.39 4.11
C MET A 236 -15.03 -2.50 3.10
N ALA A 237 -15.26 -1.23 3.43
CA ALA A 237 -15.89 -0.28 2.51
C ALA A 237 -15.03 -0.05 1.25
N THR A 238 -13.71 -0.02 1.40
CA THR A 238 -12.78 0.10 0.27
C THR A 238 -12.85 -1.11 -0.65
N LEU A 239 -12.85 -2.34 -0.10
CA LEU A 239 -12.96 -3.57 -0.89
C LEU A 239 -14.30 -3.65 -1.63
N ALA A 240 -15.40 -3.21 -0.99
CA ALA A 240 -16.69 -3.08 -1.64
C ALA A 240 -16.65 -2.09 -2.82
N MET A 241 -16.04 -0.91 -2.62
CA MET A 241 -15.84 0.07 -3.68
C MET A 241 -14.97 -0.48 -4.81
N ILE A 242 -13.92 -1.25 -4.49
CA ILE A 242 -13.05 -1.87 -5.50
C ILE A 242 -13.82 -2.85 -6.37
N ARG A 243 -14.69 -3.67 -5.75
CA ARG A 243 -15.58 -4.57 -6.50
C ARG A 243 -16.54 -3.82 -7.41
N GLU A 244 -17.19 -2.81 -6.88
CA GLU A 244 -18.21 -2.05 -7.61
C GLU A 244 -17.63 -1.29 -8.80
N ARG A 245 -16.50 -0.60 -8.61
CA ARG A 245 -15.95 0.34 -9.60
C ARG A 245 -14.94 -0.27 -10.55
N TYR A 246 -14.20 -1.27 -10.10
CA TYR A 246 -13.08 -1.85 -10.86
C TYR A 246 -13.24 -3.33 -11.15
N GLY A 247 -14.41 -3.93 -10.87
CA GLY A 247 -14.60 -5.37 -11.06
C GLY A 247 -13.79 -6.23 -10.08
N GLY A 248 -13.40 -5.66 -8.93
CA GLY A 248 -12.58 -6.33 -7.92
C GLY A 248 -11.09 -6.12 -8.13
N ALA A 249 -10.28 -6.76 -7.30
CA ALA A 249 -8.82 -6.63 -7.36
C ALA A 249 -8.25 -7.07 -8.72
N GLU A 250 -8.78 -8.16 -9.28
CA GLU A 250 -8.35 -8.66 -10.59
C GLU A 250 -8.71 -7.70 -11.73
N GLY A 251 -9.91 -7.12 -11.71
CA GLY A 251 -10.31 -6.14 -12.72
C GLY A 251 -9.45 -4.87 -12.64
N TYR A 252 -9.19 -4.34 -11.44
CA TYR A 252 -8.27 -3.22 -11.26
C TYR A 252 -6.86 -3.54 -11.79
N ILE A 253 -6.30 -4.70 -11.42
CA ILE A 253 -4.94 -5.09 -11.82
C ILE A 253 -4.84 -5.30 -13.35
N ARG A 254 -5.87 -5.88 -13.97
CA ARG A 254 -5.91 -6.06 -15.42
C ARG A 254 -6.05 -4.74 -16.17
N GLU A 255 -7.03 -3.93 -15.79
CA GLU A 255 -7.46 -2.77 -16.58
C GLU A 255 -6.63 -1.51 -16.29
N HIS A 256 -6.19 -1.33 -15.05
CA HIS A 256 -5.46 -0.13 -14.63
C HIS A 256 -3.97 -0.38 -14.43
N CYS A 257 -3.57 -1.54 -13.93
CA CYS A 257 -2.14 -1.89 -13.85
C CYS A 257 -1.62 -2.54 -15.15
N GLU A 258 -2.49 -2.79 -16.14
CA GLU A 258 -2.13 -3.35 -17.45
C GLU A 258 -1.34 -4.66 -17.35
N LEU A 259 -1.71 -5.51 -16.38
CA LEU A 259 -1.19 -6.87 -16.30
C LEU A 259 -2.02 -7.80 -17.20
N SER A 260 -1.30 -8.63 -17.94
CA SER A 260 -1.88 -9.74 -18.71
C SER A 260 -2.44 -10.84 -17.80
N ASP A 261 -3.34 -11.66 -18.33
CA ASP A 261 -3.87 -12.82 -17.60
C ASP A 261 -2.76 -13.82 -17.22
N ASP A 262 -1.70 -13.93 -18.02
CA ASP A 262 -0.52 -14.75 -17.71
C ASP A 262 0.25 -14.20 -16.49
N GLU A 263 0.51 -12.89 -16.44
CA GLU A 263 1.16 -12.24 -15.29
C GLU A 263 0.29 -12.39 -14.02
N ILE A 264 -1.03 -12.22 -14.14
CA ILE A 264 -1.98 -12.43 -13.04
C ILE A 264 -1.93 -13.89 -12.55
N GLY A 265 -1.93 -14.86 -13.48
CA GLY A 265 -1.80 -16.29 -13.16
C GLY A 265 -0.48 -16.63 -12.48
N GLN A 266 0.62 -16.00 -12.91
CA GLN A 266 1.93 -16.13 -12.29
C GLN A 266 1.92 -15.60 -10.85
N ILE A 267 1.33 -14.43 -10.60
CA ILE A 267 1.21 -13.89 -9.23
C ILE A 267 0.45 -14.86 -8.33
N LYS A 268 -0.72 -15.35 -8.77
CA LYS A 268 -1.54 -16.28 -7.99
C LYS A 268 -0.79 -17.57 -7.68
N SER A 269 -0.16 -18.20 -8.68
CA SER A 269 0.62 -19.44 -8.48
C SER A 269 1.88 -19.25 -7.63
N SER A 270 2.41 -18.03 -7.61
CA SER A 270 3.57 -17.66 -6.80
C SER A 270 3.23 -17.37 -5.35
N LEU A 271 2.02 -16.88 -5.08
CA LEU A 271 1.62 -16.50 -3.73
C LEU A 271 0.71 -17.52 -3.05
N VAL A 272 -0.02 -18.35 -3.79
CA VAL A 272 -0.93 -19.36 -3.20
C VAL A 272 -0.22 -20.71 -3.12
N VAL A 273 -0.04 -21.22 -1.90
CA VAL A 273 0.63 -22.51 -1.63
C VAL A 273 -0.25 -23.44 -0.83
N THR A 274 -0.05 -24.76 -0.99
CA THR A 274 -0.72 -25.78 -0.18
C THR A 274 0.04 -26.00 1.14
N GLU A 275 -0.04 -25.00 2.03
CA GLU A 275 0.54 -25.01 3.37
C GLU A 275 -0.53 -24.59 4.39
N ALA A 276 -0.42 -25.09 5.63
CA ALA A 276 -1.34 -24.73 6.69
C ALA A 276 -1.23 -23.23 7.02
N PRO A 277 -2.36 -22.51 7.15
CA PRO A 277 -2.34 -21.09 7.51
C PRO A 277 -1.75 -20.90 8.91
N VAL A 278 -0.93 -19.87 9.06
CA VAL A 278 -0.37 -19.44 10.35
C VAL A 278 -1.38 -18.54 11.08
N HIS A 279 -2.16 -17.78 10.33
CA HIS A 279 -3.22 -16.93 10.85
C HIS A 279 -4.54 -17.68 10.80
N GLN A 280 -4.88 -18.39 11.88
CA GLN A 280 -6.21 -18.97 12.02
C GLN A 280 -7.19 -17.89 12.46
N LEU A 281 -8.25 -17.71 11.66
CA LEU A 281 -9.49 -17.14 12.15
C LEU A 281 -10.32 -18.28 12.71
N SER A 282 -10.46 -18.36 14.03
CA SER A 282 -11.65 -19.02 14.54
C SER A 282 -12.83 -18.13 14.13
N TYR A 283 -13.82 -18.74 13.47
CA TYR A 283 -15.06 -18.07 13.07
C TYR A 283 -15.87 -17.51 14.27
N GLU A 284 -15.42 -17.82 15.49
CA GLU A 284 -16.05 -17.50 16.78
C GLU A 284 -15.58 -16.16 17.38
N ASP A 285 -14.48 -15.57 16.90
CA ASP A 285 -13.91 -14.33 17.49
C ASP A 285 -14.49 -13.05 16.85
N LYS A 286 -15.81 -13.03 16.61
CA LYS A 286 -16.54 -11.93 15.93
C LYS A 286 -16.91 -10.76 16.85
N SER A 287 -16.23 -10.58 17.99
CA SER A 287 -16.46 -9.43 18.87
C SER A 287 -15.21 -8.55 18.90
N PRO A 288 -15.33 -7.22 18.72
CA PRO A 288 -14.20 -6.33 18.96
C PRO A 288 -13.73 -6.49 20.42
N PRO A 289 -12.43 -6.40 20.70
CA PRO A 289 -11.94 -6.46 22.07
C PRO A 289 -12.65 -5.38 22.89
N SER A 290 -13.40 -5.81 23.90
CA SER A 290 -14.09 -4.91 24.81
C SER A 290 -13.03 -4.02 25.48
N THR A 291 -13.21 -2.71 25.36
CA THR A 291 -12.47 -1.75 26.16
C THR A 291 -12.71 -2.08 27.63
N GLN A 292 -11.71 -2.64 28.30
CA GLN A 292 -11.74 -2.77 29.75
C GLN A 292 -11.76 -1.36 30.33
N ASN A 293 -12.94 -0.94 30.76
CA ASN A 293 -13.12 0.24 31.58
C ASN A 293 -12.44 -0.04 32.92
N THR A 294 -11.23 0.46 33.13
CA THR A 294 -10.63 0.53 34.45
C THR A 294 -11.38 1.58 35.26
N SER A 295 -12.43 1.15 35.98
CA SER A 295 -13.03 1.97 37.03
C SER A 295 -12.04 2.10 38.17
N ILE A 296 -11.50 3.31 38.31
CA ILE A 296 -10.71 3.71 39.46
C ILE A 296 -11.62 3.63 40.70
N ALA A 297 -11.19 2.86 41.69
CA ALA A 297 -11.83 2.77 42.99
C ALA A 297 -11.84 4.15 43.67
N GLY A 298 -13.04 4.72 43.79
CA GLY A 298 -13.33 5.91 44.58
C GLY A 298 -14.10 5.52 45.85
N SER A 299 -13.47 5.76 46.99
CA SER A 299 -13.92 5.49 48.35
C SER A 299 -15.15 6.30 48.80
N GLY A 300 -16.05 5.62 49.54
CA GLY A 300 -16.80 6.18 50.69
C GLY A 300 -18.14 6.87 50.39
N PHE A 301 -19.25 6.32 50.88
CA PHE A 301 -19.89 6.71 52.16
C PHE A 301 -21.22 5.94 52.35
N SER A 302 -21.53 5.61 53.60
CA SER A 302 -22.69 4.88 54.09
C SER A 302 -23.99 5.70 54.10
N SER A 303 -25.14 5.05 53.91
CA SER A 303 -26.19 4.98 54.96
C SER A 303 -27.43 4.20 54.51
N SER A 304 -27.87 3.35 55.43
CA SER A 304 -29.20 2.76 55.69
C SER A 304 -30.43 3.37 55.00
N ASP A 305 -31.30 2.48 54.51
CA ASP A 305 -32.72 2.30 54.86
C ASP A 305 -33.26 1.14 53.98
N GLY A 306 -34.06 0.17 54.39
CA GLY A 306 -35.07 0.15 55.44
C GLY A 306 -36.39 -0.37 54.86
N ASN A 307 -36.48 -1.69 54.63
CA ASN A 307 -37.69 -2.53 54.85
C ASN A 307 -39.02 -2.22 54.09
N ARG A 308 -39.50 -3.14 53.23
CA ARG A 308 -40.73 -3.96 53.45
C ARG A 308 -41.29 -4.67 52.20
N ILE A 309 -41.27 -6.01 52.26
CA ILE A 309 -42.39 -6.98 52.16
C ILE A 309 -43.39 -6.88 50.98
N ASN A 310 -43.20 -7.82 50.03
CA ASN A 310 -44.08 -8.87 49.48
C ASN A 310 -45.59 -8.63 49.29
N SER A 311 -46.12 -9.07 48.13
CA SER A 311 -46.91 -10.32 48.07
C SER A 311 -47.39 -10.67 46.65
N ASN A 312 -47.33 -11.98 46.37
CA ASN A 312 -48.07 -12.75 45.35
C ASN A 312 -47.61 -12.55 43.89
N GLY A 313 -47.12 -13.56 43.16
CA GLY A 313 -47.06 -14.99 43.40
C GLY A 313 -46.89 -15.69 42.04
N GLN A 314 -46.23 -16.85 42.06
CA GLN A 314 -46.14 -17.86 41.00
C GLN A 314 -45.01 -17.71 39.95
N THR A 315 -43.86 -18.30 40.34
CA THR A 315 -43.09 -19.33 39.62
C THR A 315 -43.97 -20.23 38.73
N ALA A 316 -43.58 -20.81 37.59
CA ALA A 316 -42.36 -21.52 37.22
C ALA A 316 -42.39 -21.75 35.68
N TYR A 317 -41.29 -21.62 34.94
CA TYR A 317 -40.37 -22.69 34.51
C TYR A 317 -40.86 -23.60 33.34
N CYS A 318 -40.28 -23.35 32.14
CA CYS A 318 -39.74 -24.29 31.11
C CYS A 318 -40.59 -25.47 30.55
N PRO A 319 -40.15 -26.22 29.51
CA PRO A 319 -39.26 -25.95 28.36
C PRO A 319 -39.78 -26.57 27.02
N ARG A 320 -38.90 -26.62 25.98
CA ARG A 320 -38.87 -27.60 24.84
C ARG A 320 -39.95 -27.40 23.75
N ASP A 321 -39.80 -27.73 22.46
CA ASP A 321 -38.84 -28.45 21.60
C ASP A 321 -39.14 -27.98 20.14
N ALA A 322 -38.14 -27.86 19.25
CA ALA A 322 -37.87 -28.72 18.09
C ALA A 322 -38.86 -28.73 16.89
N ALA A 323 -38.24 -28.84 15.71
CA ALA A 323 -38.72 -29.31 14.40
C ALA A 323 -39.44 -28.31 13.46
N THR A 324 -38.85 -27.92 12.32
CA THR A 324 -38.68 -28.58 10.99
C THR A 324 -39.86 -28.31 10.04
N LEU A 325 -39.51 -28.12 8.75
CA LEU A 325 -40.32 -28.08 7.51
C LEU A 325 -40.67 -26.67 7.02
N ALA A 326 -40.01 -26.14 5.99
CA ALA A 326 -40.07 -26.49 4.56
C ALA A 326 -41.36 -26.01 3.86
N GLY A 327 -41.19 -25.13 2.88
CA GLY A 327 -42.06 -25.03 1.70
C GLY A 327 -42.90 -23.74 1.57
N CYS A 328 -42.58 -22.94 0.55
CA CYS A 328 -43.48 -22.26 -0.43
C CYS A 328 -42.77 -21.02 -0.97
N ARG A 329 -42.08 -21.10 -2.13
CA ARG A 329 -42.59 -20.85 -3.49
C ARG A 329 -43.33 -19.52 -3.70
N GLN A 330 -42.65 -18.66 -4.48
CA GLN A 330 -43.15 -17.92 -5.65
C GLN A 330 -44.20 -16.80 -5.48
N HIS A 331 -43.78 -15.55 -5.76
CA HIS A 331 -44.45 -14.62 -6.69
C HIS A 331 -43.44 -13.56 -7.15
N ARG A 332 -43.00 -13.59 -8.42
CA ARG A 332 -43.54 -12.93 -9.64
C ARG A 332 -43.34 -11.41 -9.70
N LEU A 333 -42.44 -11.05 -10.63
CA LEU A 333 -42.36 -9.83 -11.42
C LEU A 333 -43.71 -9.46 -12.07
N ALA A 334 -44.00 -8.15 -12.17
CA ALA A 334 -44.21 -7.48 -13.46
C ALA A 334 -44.51 -5.97 -13.31
N GLN A 335 -43.65 -5.18 -13.95
CA GLN A 335 -43.97 -4.10 -14.91
C GLN A 335 -44.72 -2.84 -14.45
N MET A 336 -44.08 -1.69 -14.69
CA MET A 336 -44.70 -0.59 -15.45
C MET A 336 -43.63 0.10 -16.33
N ALA A 337 -43.96 0.22 -17.62
CA ALA A 337 -43.24 1.00 -18.62
C ALA A 337 -43.97 2.34 -18.84
N GLY A 338 -43.22 3.39 -19.18
CA GLY A 338 -43.75 4.70 -19.58
C GLY A 338 -42.69 5.55 -20.29
N SER A 339 -42.76 5.54 -21.62
CA SER A 339 -42.28 6.50 -22.64
C SER A 339 -42.45 7.99 -22.25
N ILE A 340 -41.82 9.04 -22.81
CA ILE A 340 -40.98 9.39 -23.99
C ILE A 340 -40.52 10.84 -23.70
N SER A 341 -39.34 11.29 -24.17
CA SER A 341 -39.17 12.58 -24.90
C SER A 341 -37.70 13.00 -25.01
N SER A 342 -37.34 13.32 -26.26
CA SER A 342 -36.06 13.76 -26.79
C SER A 342 -35.73 15.23 -26.50
N SER A 343 -34.47 15.54 -26.22
CA SER A 343 -33.82 16.78 -26.71
C SER A 343 -32.30 16.71 -26.54
N ARG A 344 -31.59 16.70 -27.69
CA ARG A 344 -30.14 16.97 -27.81
C ARG A 344 -29.95 18.48 -28.01
N PRO A 345 -28.87 19.08 -27.52
CA PRO A 345 -28.32 20.30 -28.10
C PRO A 345 -27.29 19.99 -29.17
N VAL A 346 -27.36 20.79 -30.23
CA VAL A 346 -26.56 20.79 -31.46
C VAL A 346 -25.26 21.56 -31.22
N LEU A 347 -24.12 21.01 -31.66
CA LEU A 347 -22.86 21.73 -31.86
C LEU A 347 -22.80 22.29 -33.30
N PRO A 348 -22.24 23.47 -33.54
CA PRO A 348 -22.03 23.97 -34.90
C PRO A 348 -20.74 23.41 -35.54
N HIS A 349 -20.84 23.09 -36.84
CA HIS A 349 -19.81 22.50 -37.68
C HIS A 349 -18.96 23.53 -38.47
N ALA A 350 -17.68 23.17 -38.67
CA ALA A 350 -16.87 23.20 -39.92
C ALA A 350 -16.08 24.49 -40.30
N PRO A 351 -14.92 24.38 -41.00
CA PRO A 351 -14.67 23.43 -42.10
C PRO A 351 -13.32 22.68 -42.15
N ALA A 352 -13.29 21.79 -43.14
CA ALA A 352 -12.40 20.67 -43.39
C ALA A 352 -11.03 21.04 -43.99
N GLY A 353 -10.03 20.21 -43.68
CA GLY A 353 -8.79 20.05 -44.44
C GLY A 353 -8.44 18.57 -44.50
N ARG A 354 -8.61 17.94 -45.66
CA ARG A 354 -8.19 16.57 -45.95
C ARG A 354 -6.67 16.53 -46.13
N ALA A 355 -6.00 15.59 -45.47
CA ALA A 355 -4.76 15.01 -45.95
C ALA A 355 -4.78 13.51 -45.64
N ARG A 356 -4.88 12.69 -46.70
CA ARG A 356 -4.55 11.26 -46.65
C ARG A 356 -3.04 11.15 -46.55
N ALA A 357 -2.54 10.39 -45.58
CA ALA A 357 -1.20 9.82 -45.63
C ALA A 357 -1.35 8.30 -45.71
N GLU A 358 -0.94 7.75 -46.85
CA GLU A 358 -0.73 6.32 -47.07
C GLU A 358 0.77 6.01 -46.87
N VAL A 359 1.04 4.77 -46.48
CA VAL A 359 2.33 4.03 -46.51
C VAL A 359 3.31 4.33 -45.36
N GLY A 360 3.93 3.36 -44.69
CA GLY A 360 4.04 1.94 -45.01
C GLY A 360 4.59 1.06 -43.89
N LEU A 361 4.52 -0.25 -44.17
CA LEU A 361 5.04 -1.35 -43.38
C LEU A 361 6.55 -1.18 -43.15
N ILE A 362 6.98 -1.18 -41.88
CA ILE A 362 8.39 -1.37 -41.52
C ILE A 362 8.64 -2.88 -41.45
N ARG A 363 9.45 -3.40 -42.36
CA ARG A 363 10.03 -4.74 -42.26
C ARG A 363 11.31 -4.61 -41.43
N MET A 364 11.34 -5.21 -40.23
CA MET A 364 12.57 -5.33 -39.45
C MET A 364 13.40 -6.50 -40.00
N ASP A 365 14.65 -6.23 -40.37
CA ASP A 365 15.66 -7.25 -40.67
C ASP A 365 16.34 -7.65 -39.34
N THR A 366 16.22 -8.92 -38.97
CA THR A 366 16.61 -9.46 -37.65
C THR A 366 18.04 -10.01 -37.63
N THR A 367 18.93 -9.54 -38.51
CA THR A 367 20.27 -10.14 -38.67
C THR A 367 21.44 -9.35 -38.09
N LEU A 368 21.21 -8.29 -37.27
CA LEU A 368 22.32 -7.52 -36.65
C LEU A 368 22.19 -7.30 -35.13
N PRO A 369 23.32 -7.23 -34.37
CA PRO A 369 23.31 -7.14 -32.90
C PRO A 369 22.85 -5.78 -32.36
N ALA A 370 22.20 -5.80 -31.19
CA ALA A 370 21.52 -4.67 -30.55
C ALA A 370 22.39 -3.49 -30.07
N SER A 371 23.70 -3.49 -30.33
CA SER A 371 24.63 -2.45 -29.85
C SER A 371 24.88 -1.29 -30.82
N TRP A 372 24.15 -1.21 -31.94
CA TRP A 372 24.36 -0.20 -33.00
C TRP A 372 23.13 0.65 -33.35
N TRP A 373 22.09 0.65 -32.51
CA TRP A 373 20.93 1.53 -32.70
C TRP A 373 21.26 2.98 -32.28
N VAL A 374 21.87 3.75 -33.17
CA VAL A 374 21.94 5.22 -33.06
C VAL A 374 20.88 5.80 -33.98
N VAL A 375 19.85 6.41 -33.39
CA VAL A 375 18.82 7.15 -34.15
C VAL A 375 19.47 8.41 -34.71
N ARG A 376 19.81 8.39 -36.00
CA ARG A 376 20.25 9.56 -36.76
C ARG A 376 19.04 10.18 -37.43
N MET A 377 18.49 11.25 -36.84
CA MET A 377 17.50 12.09 -37.52
C MET A 377 18.19 12.84 -38.66
N CYS A 378 17.91 12.45 -39.91
CA CYS A 378 18.20 13.26 -41.08
C CYS A 378 17.04 14.24 -41.28
N VAL A 379 17.30 15.54 -41.10
CA VAL A 379 16.47 16.61 -41.64
C VAL A 379 17.01 16.95 -43.02
N SER A 380 16.24 16.66 -44.07
CA SER A 380 16.48 17.16 -45.42
C SER A 380 15.46 18.26 -45.74
N GLY A 381 15.96 19.47 -45.99
CA GLY A 381 15.15 20.68 -46.14
C GLY A 381 14.55 20.94 -47.52
N GLY A 382 13.74 21.99 -47.57
CA GLY A 382 13.35 22.75 -48.77
C GLY A 382 13.31 24.23 -48.37
N GLY A 383 14.02 25.06 -49.12
CA GLY A 383 14.47 26.38 -48.66
C GLY A 383 13.54 27.57 -48.90
N GLY A 384 13.98 28.73 -48.42
CA GLY A 384 13.43 30.04 -48.74
C GLY A 384 13.94 31.18 -47.86
N GLY A 385 15.03 31.85 -48.29
CA GLY A 385 15.28 33.29 -48.10
C GLY A 385 15.75 33.83 -46.73
N PRO A 386 16.53 34.93 -46.69
CA PRO A 386 17.44 35.23 -45.59
C PRO A 386 16.82 36.14 -44.51
N GLY A 387 17.07 35.81 -43.25
CA GLY A 387 16.82 36.69 -42.10
C GLY A 387 18.02 36.62 -41.16
N THR A 388 18.90 37.61 -41.26
CA THR A 388 20.00 37.85 -40.32
C THR A 388 19.46 38.27 -38.95
N LEU A 389 19.85 37.59 -37.87
CA LEU A 389 20.06 38.22 -36.56
C LEU A 389 20.85 37.30 -35.61
N SER A 390 21.80 37.92 -34.91
CA SER A 390 23.00 37.37 -34.31
C SER A 390 22.79 36.70 -32.94
N LEU A 391 23.63 35.70 -32.65
CA LEU A 391 23.92 35.14 -31.32
C LEU A 391 24.60 36.17 -30.40
N PRO A 392 24.64 35.89 -29.08
CA PRO A 392 25.95 35.62 -28.50
C PRO A 392 26.04 34.27 -27.79
N ALA A 393 27.22 33.66 -27.96
CA ALA A 393 27.68 32.42 -27.36
C ALA A 393 28.24 32.63 -25.95
N ALA A 394 28.16 31.59 -25.11
CA ALA A 394 29.25 31.18 -24.21
C ALA A 394 28.95 29.80 -23.59
N ILE A 395 29.68 28.78 -24.04
CA ILE A 395 29.92 27.51 -23.34
C ILE A 395 31.44 27.46 -23.11
N PRO A 396 31.96 27.17 -21.90
CA PRO A 396 33.35 26.80 -21.73
C PRO A 396 33.52 25.28 -21.91
N SER A 397 34.54 24.95 -22.69
CA SER A 397 35.04 23.63 -23.08
C SER A 397 35.65 22.81 -21.93
N ALA A 398 35.53 21.50 -22.08
CA ALA A 398 36.17 20.46 -21.28
C ALA A 398 37.72 20.51 -21.31
N SER A 399 38.34 20.18 -20.18
CA SER A 399 39.75 19.78 -20.07
C SER A 399 39.82 18.30 -19.69
N VAL A 400 40.28 17.50 -20.65
CA VAL A 400 40.68 16.09 -20.48
C VAL A 400 42.09 16.09 -19.89
N GLN A 401 42.27 15.51 -18.70
CA GLN A 401 43.59 15.13 -18.17
C GLN A 401 43.72 13.61 -18.24
N GLN A 402 44.62 13.16 -19.12
CA GLN A 402 45.22 11.84 -19.07
C GLN A 402 46.20 11.82 -17.89
N ASP A 403 46.09 10.84 -17.00
CA ASP A 403 47.19 10.47 -16.12
C ASP A 403 47.58 9.02 -16.37
N GLN A 404 48.82 8.87 -16.84
CA GLN A 404 49.53 7.61 -16.94
C GLN A 404 50.15 7.31 -15.59
N HIS A 405 49.94 6.11 -15.05
CA HIS A 405 50.93 5.50 -14.17
C HIS A 405 51.11 4.02 -14.48
N HIS A 406 52.27 3.72 -15.09
CA HIS A 406 52.80 2.40 -15.33
C HIS A 406 53.41 1.80 -14.03
N GLN A 407 53.06 0.53 -13.81
CA GLN A 407 53.96 -0.59 -13.44
C GLN A 407 54.95 -0.42 -12.28
N ARG A 408 54.75 -1.21 -11.22
CA ARG A 408 55.85 -1.96 -10.58
C ARG A 408 55.44 -3.38 -10.13
N ARG A 409 55.98 -4.34 -10.88
CA ARG A 409 56.61 -5.63 -10.49
C ARG A 409 55.83 -6.67 -9.67
N ARG A 410 55.44 -7.75 -10.37
CA ARG A 410 55.42 -9.13 -9.85
C ARG A 410 56.85 -9.71 -9.84
N ARG A 411 57.26 -10.38 -8.75
CA ARG A 411 58.29 -11.43 -8.75
C ARG A 411 57.94 -12.53 -7.74
N HIS A 412 57.63 -13.70 -8.31
CA HIS A 412 58.04 -15.07 -7.95
C HIS A 412 57.90 -15.60 -6.51
N VAL A 413 56.98 -16.56 -6.43
CA VAL A 413 57.03 -17.87 -5.74
C VAL A 413 58.40 -18.31 -5.23
N ARG A 414 58.47 -18.70 -3.95
CA ARG A 414 59.32 -19.79 -3.46
C ARG A 414 58.60 -20.59 -2.38
N SER A 415 58.64 -21.89 -2.60
CA SER A 415 58.18 -23.03 -1.81
C SER A 415 58.88 -23.17 -0.44
N GLY A 416 58.16 -23.73 0.54
CA GLY A 416 58.77 -24.41 1.69
C GLY A 416 57.91 -24.37 2.97
N THR A 417 57.08 -25.40 3.17
CA THR A 417 56.75 -25.96 4.50
C THR A 417 57.83 -27.00 4.87
N PRO A 418 57.96 -27.45 6.14
CA PRO A 418 57.09 -27.25 7.31
C PRO A 418 57.52 -26.14 8.26
#